data_AF-A0AAV6Z3R7-F1
#
_entry.id   AF-A0AAV6Z3R7-F1
#
_cell.length_a   1.000
_cell.length_b   1.000
_cell.length_c   1.000
_cell.angle_alpha   90.00
_cell.angle_beta   90.00
_cell.angle_gamma   90.00
#
_symmetry.space_group_name_H-M   'P 1'
#
loop_
_entity.id
_entity.type
_entity.pdbx_description
1 polymer ?
#
loop_
_entity_poly.entity_id
_entity_poly.type
_entity_poly.pdbx_seq_one_letter_code
_entity_poly.pdbx_strand_id
1 'polypeptide(L)'
;MVKYGMGGLIIVFLICIIWFPLLFMSLVRSVVGVVNHPIDVTVTFKLGGYEPLFTMSAQQQSIQPFSPQEYEQLTSEFDRQPTAMQFITLYSYEDIVTAQIEGNSGSVWGISPPSREQMRRELENGSSAITLRFTWDFQRDLAKGGTVEHTSEKHTKDLEPGSEVRLQLAELLEGTRVSPVSVSHLFPKYIRAPNGPEANPVKQLQPDEEESYLNVTVHLNRQRISDGNSSSSFVEWWVIKMENCKQECNILPMVIFNDKVSPPSLGFLAGYGIMGLYVSIVLVIGKFVRGFFSEISHSIMFEELPCVDKILKLCQDIYVVRERGELELEEELYAKLIFLYRSPETMIKWTVEKD
;
A
#
# COMPACT_ATOMS: atom_id res chain seq x y z
N MET A 1 -44.63 -23.64 -6.76
CA MET A 1 -43.95 -22.53 -7.48
C MET A 1 -43.79 -21.28 -6.61
N VAL A 2 -44.87 -20.65 -6.15
CA VAL A 2 -44.83 -19.37 -5.39
C VAL A 2 -43.97 -19.43 -4.11
N LYS A 3 -44.12 -20.48 -3.28
CA LYS A 3 -43.34 -20.63 -2.03
C LYS A 3 -41.84 -20.69 -2.26
N TYR A 4 -41.40 -21.47 -3.26
CA TYR A 4 -39.99 -21.60 -3.63
C TYR A 4 -39.45 -20.31 -4.27
N GLY A 5 -40.25 -19.62 -5.10
CA GLY A 5 -39.86 -18.35 -5.71
C GLY A 5 -39.70 -17.23 -4.67
N MET A 6 -40.69 -17.03 -3.81
CA MET A 6 -40.67 -15.97 -2.80
C MET A 6 -39.60 -16.22 -1.73
N GLY A 7 -39.52 -17.45 -1.20
CA GLY A 7 -38.50 -17.82 -0.22
C GLY A 7 -37.08 -17.72 -0.79
N GLY A 8 -36.88 -18.20 -2.03
CA GLY A 8 -35.59 -18.10 -2.72
C GLY A 8 -35.16 -16.65 -2.94
N LEU A 9 -36.07 -15.78 -3.36
CA LEU A 9 -35.79 -14.36 -3.58
C LEU A 9 -35.36 -13.65 -2.28
N ILE A 10 -36.04 -13.92 -1.16
CA ILE A 10 -35.67 -13.36 0.16
C ILE A 10 -34.27 -13.83 0.58
N ILE A 11 -33.96 -15.11 0.40
CA ILE A 11 -32.64 -15.65 0.74
C ILE A 11 -31.54 -15.00 -0.11
N VAL A 12 -31.74 -14.91 -1.44
CA VAL A 12 -30.79 -14.27 -2.35
C VAL A 12 -30.58 -12.81 -1.96
N PHE A 13 -31.65 -12.08 -1.67
CA PHE A 13 -31.58 -10.68 -1.24
C PHE A 13 -30.75 -10.51 0.04
N LEU A 14 -30.95 -11.38 1.03
CA LEU A 14 -30.21 -11.35 2.29
C LEU A 14 -28.71 -11.66 2.06
N ILE A 15 -28.39 -12.66 1.22
CA ILE A 15 -27.01 -12.96 0.84
C ILE A 15 -26.37 -11.76 0.13
N CYS A 16 -27.06 -11.15 -0.83
CA CYS A 16 -26.57 -9.97 -1.53
C CYS A 16 -26.26 -8.84 -0.56
N ILE A 17 -27.10 -8.58 0.44
CA ILE A 17 -26.85 -7.54 1.44
C ILE A 17 -25.59 -7.79 2.26
N ILE A 18 -25.33 -9.04 2.65
CA ILE A 18 -24.15 -9.41 3.44
C ILE A 18 -22.89 -9.36 2.57
N TRP A 19 -22.97 -9.84 1.33
CA TRP A 19 -21.81 -10.03 0.45
C TRP A 19 -21.47 -8.80 -0.39
N PHE A 20 -22.46 -7.99 -0.78
CA PHE A 20 -22.27 -6.82 -1.63
C PHE A 20 -21.28 -5.82 -1.05
N PRO A 21 -21.34 -5.45 0.25
CA PRO A 21 -20.34 -4.57 0.84
C PRO A 21 -18.92 -5.15 0.76
N LEU A 22 -18.75 -6.47 0.97
CA LEU A 22 -17.44 -7.11 0.89
C LEU A 22 -16.89 -7.08 -0.55
N LEU A 23 -17.74 -7.36 -1.54
CA LEU A 23 -17.39 -7.31 -2.96
C LEU A 23 -17.11 -5.88 -3.46
N PHE A 24 -17.93 -4.92 -3.06
CA PHE A 24 -17.75 -3.52 -3.43
C PHE A 24 -16.40 -2.99 -2.91
N MET A 25 -16.00 -3.38 -1.71
CA MET A 25 -14.74 -2.89 -1.12
C MET A 25 -13.49 -3.52 -1.74
N SER A 26 -13.54 -4.78 -2.19
CA SER A 26 -12.43 -5.36 -2.95
C SER A 26 -12.24 -4.67 -4.30
N LEU A 27 -13.34 -4.28 -4.95
CA LEU A 27 -13.32 -3.52 -6.20
C LEU A 27 -12.77 -2.10 -6.01
N VAL A 28 -13.22 -1.38 -4.97
CA VAL A 28 -12.76 -0.01 -4.70
C VAL A 28 -11.25 0.06 -4.41
N ARG A 29 -10.70 -0.89 -3.66
CA ARG A 29 -9.24 -0.95 -3.41
C ARG A 29 -8.44 -1.25 -4.68
N SER A 30 -9.01 -2.02 -5.61
CA SER A 30 -8.32 -2.45 -6.83
C SER A 30 -8.33 -1.40 -7.95
N VAL A 31 -9.33 -0.51 -8.01
CA VAL A 31 -9.57 0.35 -9.18
C VAL A 31 -9.06 1.78 -8.99
N VAL A 32 -8.86 2.25 -7.74
CA VAL A 32 -8.52 3.65 -7.44
C VAL A 32 -7.07 3.81 -6.97
N GLY A 33 -6.15 2.99 -7.47
CA GLY A 33 -4.73 3.14 -7.15
C GLY A 33 -4.13 4.39 -7.80
N VAL A 34 -3.52 5.27 -7.02
CA VAL A 34 -2.75 6.42 -7.51
C VAL A 34 -1.27 6.07 -7.49
N VAL A 35 -0.55 6.50 -8.52
CA VAL A 35 0.90 6.33 -8.62
C VAL A 35 1.61 7.29 -7.66
N ASN A 36 2.46 6.76 -6.79
CA ASN A 36 3.28 7.56 -5.87
C ASN A 36 4.76 7.25 -6.04
N HIS A 37 5.39 7.97 -6.99
CA HIS A 37 6.84 7.90 -7.20
C HIS A 37 7.61 8.43 -6.00
N PRO A 38 8.79 7.89 -5.70
CA PRO A 38 9.70 8.49 -4.73
C PRO A 38 10.06 9.91 -5.15
N ILE A 39 10.07 10.83 -4.19
CA ILE A 39 10.56 12.21 -4.38
C ILE A 39 12.07 12.30 -4.19
N ASP A 40 12.63 11.39 -3.39
CA ASP A 40 14.05 11.26 -3.12
C ASP A 40 14.41 9.77 -3.02
N VAL A 41 15.55 9.42 -3.62
CA VAL A 41 16.17 8.10 -3.51
C VAL A 41 17.56 8.29 -2.93
N THR A 42 17.71 7.98 -1.65
CA THR A 42 18.99 8.08 -0.95
C THR A 42 19.64 6.71 -0.85
N VAL A 43 20.88 6.60 -1.34
CA VAL A 43 21.71 5.41 -1.18
C VAL A 43 22.93 5.70 -0.32
N THR A 44 23.30 4.74 0.53
CA THR A 44 24.51 4.84 1.34
C THR A 44 25.35 3.57 1.25
N PHE A 45 26.67 3.75 1.20
CA PHE A 45 27.64 2.68 1.23
C PHE A 45 28.56 2.88 2.43
N LYS A 46 28.47 1.96 3.38
CA LYS A 46 29.17 2.03 4.67
C LYS A 46 29.98 0.76 4.90
N LEU A 47 31.17 0.93 5.45
CA LEU A 47 32.02 -0.19 5.86
C LEU A 47 32.09 -0.25 7.39
N GLY A 48 31.64 -1.36 7.96
CA GLY A 48 31.59 -1.60 9.40
C GLY A 48 30.83 -0.51 10.17
N GLY A 49 31.38 -0.12 11.31
CA GLY A 49 30.85 0.95 12.16
C GLY A 49 31.24 2.36 11.74
N TYR A 50 32.11 2.52 10.74
CA TYR A 50 32.74 3.80 10.37
C TYR A 50 31.80 4.79 9.68
N GLU A 51 32.28 6.02 9.47
CA GLU A 51 31.58 7.01 8.64
C GLU A 51 31.29 6.44 7.25
N PRO A 52 30.10 6.72 6.66
CA PRO A 52 29.75 6.22 5.35
C PRO A 52 30.77 6.71 4.32
N LEU A 53 31.17 5.79 3.45
CA LEU A 53 32.15 6.08 2.40
C LEU A 53 31.47 6.90 1.30
N PHE A 54 30.25 6.52 0.94
CA PHE A 54 29.49 7.19 -0.10
C PHE A 54 28.04 7.38 0.36
N THR A 55 27.54 8.59 0.12
CA THR A 55 26.14 8.95 0.32
C THR A 55 25.71 9.76 -0.90
N MET A 56 24.61 9.38 -1.52
CA MET A 56 24.03 10.10 -2.65
C MET A 56 22.52 10.10 -2.53
N SER A 57 21.90 11.25 -2.84
CA SER A 57 20.45 11.42 -2.88
C SER A 57 20.06 11.89 -4.28
N ALA A 58 19.38 11.02 -5.03
CA ALA A 58 18.81 11.35 -6.32
C ALA A 58 17.42 11.96 -6.12
N GLN A 59 17.24 13.21 -6.55
CA GLN A 59 15.98 13.95 -6.43
C GLN A 59 15.15 13.84 -7.73
N GLN A 60 14.00 14.51 -7.76
CA GLN A 60 13.00 14.44 -8.85
C GLN A 60 13.54 14.57 -10.28
N GLN A 61 14.59 15.36 -10.54
CA GLN A 61 15.15 15.49 -11.90
C GLN A 61 15.94 14.26 -12.35
N SER A 62 16.53 13.53 -11.38
CA SER A 62 17.29 12.31 -11.60
C SER A 62 16.42 11.05 -11.50
N ILE A 63 15.17 11.18 -11.04
CA ILE A 63 14.18 10.09 -11.00
C ILE A 63 13.29 10.22 -12.23
N GLN A 64 13.52 9.37 -13.22
CA GLN A 64 12.81 9.43 -14.50
C GLN A 64 11.76 8.31 -14.57
N PRO A 65 10.49 8.63 -14.84
CA PRO A 65 9.48 7.60 -15.07
C PRO A 65 9.79 6.84 -16.36
N PHE A 66 9.46 5.55 -16.38
CA PHE A 66 9.64 4.73 -17.57
C PHE A 66 8.80 5.26 -18.73
N SER A 67 9.41 5.32 -19.90
CA SER A 67 8.71 5.44 -21.17
C SER A 67 8.15 4.08 -21.61
N PRO A 68 7.13 4.06 -22.50
CA PRO A 68 6.63 2.81 -23.07
C PRO A 68 7.73 1.99 -23.77
N GLN A 69 8.72 2.65 -24.37
CA GLN A 69 9.85 1.99 -25.04
C GLN A 69 10.79 1.30 -24.04
N GLU A 70 11.08 1.93 -22.90
CA GLU A 70 11.89 1.31 -21.85
C GLU A 70 11.16 0.13 -21.20
N TYR A 71 9.84 0.22 -21.06
CA TYR A 71 9.03 -0.91 -20.61
C TYR A 71 9.11 -2.09 -21.60
N GLU A 72 9.00 -1.82 -22.90
CA GLU A 72 9.18 -2.84 -23.94
C GLU A 72 10.58 -3.47 -23.88
N GLN A 73 11.63 -2.66 -23.69
CA GLN A 73 13.01 -3.15 -23.52
C GLN A 73 13.15 -4.07 -22.30
N LEU A 74 12.58 -3.67 -21.15
CA LEU A 74 12.57 -4.50 -19.95
C LEU A 74 11.83 -5.82 -20.18
N THR A 75 10.66 -5.78 -20.82
CA THR A 75 9.92 -7.02 -21.14
C THR A 75 10.69 -7.92 -22.09
N SER A 76 11.42 -7.35 -23.07
CA SER A 76 12.27 -8.10 -23.98
C SER A 76 13.50 -8.71 -23.29
N GLU A 77 14.06 -8.06 -22.26
CA GLU A 77 15.16 -8.58 -21.44
C GLU A 77 14.73 -9.85 -20.68
N PHE A 78 13.50 -9.85 -20.16
CA PHE A 78 12.95 -10.91 -19.30
C PHE A 78 11.98 -11.89 -20.00
N ASP A 79 11.80 -11.81 -21.31
CA ASP A 79 10.84 -12.62 -22.09
C ASP A 79 10.99 -14.14 -21.87
N ARG A 80 12.24 -14.61 -21.69
CA ARG A 80 12.54 -16.04 -21.44
C ARG A 80 12.25 -16.51 -20.02
N GLN A 81 11.88 -15.61 -19.11
CA GLN A 81 11.72 -15.86 -17.68
C GLN A 81 10.25 -15.62 -17.28
N PRO A 82 9.41 -16.66 -17.26
CA PRO A 82 7.97 -16.49 -17.06
C PRO A 82 7.63 -15.89 -15.69
N THR A 83 8.41 -16.18 -14.65
CA THR A 83 8.23 -15.62 -13.30
C THR A 83 8.50 -14.11 -13.26
N ALA A 84 9.53 -13.65 -13.97
CA ALA A 84 9.84 -12.24 -14.13
C ALA A 84 8.71 -11.52 -14.89
N MET A 85 8.24 -12.10 -15.99
CA MET A 85 7.14 -11.54 -16.79
C MET A 85 5.84 -11.43 -16.01
N GLN A 86 5.49 -12.45 -15.22
CA GLN A 86 4.33 -12.38 -14.32
C GLN A 86 4.43 -11.19 -13.36
N PHE A 87 5.61 -10.91 -12.81
CA PHE A 87 5.82 -9.75 -11.95
C PHE A 87 5.73 -8.43 -12.72
N ILE A 88 6.42 -8.30 -13.86
CA ILE A 88 6.46 -7.05 -14.66
C ILE A 88 5.05 -6.64 -15.10
N THR A 89 4.21 -7.60 -15.51
CA THR A 89 2.82 -7.34 -15.95
C THR A 89 1.88 -6.84 -14.86
N LEU A 90 2.27 -6.93 -13.57
CA LEU A 90 1.51 -6.31 -12.47
C LEU A 90 1.65 -4.78 -12.44
N TYR A 91 2.68 -4.25 -13.10
CA TYR A 91 3.02 -2.83 -13.12
C TYR A 91 2.84 -2.26 -14.53
N SER A 92 2.26 -1.06 -14.60
CA SER A 92 2.27 -0.26 -15.84
C SER A 92 3.61 0.47 -15.96
N TYR A 93 3.95 0.97 -17.16
CA TYR A 93 5.16 1.79 -17.34
C TYR A 93 5.16 3.02 -16.40
N GLU A 94 3.98 3.58 -16.10
CA GLU A 94 3.83 4.71 -15.16
C GLU A 94 4.20 4.35 -13.72
N ASP A 95 4.16 3.08 -13.34
CA ASP A 95 4.45 2.64 -11.97
C ASP A 95 5.96 2.44 -11.73
N ILE A 96 6.76 2.48 -12.79
CA ILE A 96 8.19 2.17 -12.76
C ILE A 96 8.98 3.45 -12.98
N VAL A 97 10.02 3.64 -12.17
CA VAL A 97 10.96 4.76 -12.32
C VAL A 97 12.39 4.25 -12.34
N THR A 98 13.25 4.93 -13.09
CA THR A 98 14.71 4.78 -12.99
C THR A 98 15.27 5.93 -12.16
N ALA A 99 15.86 5.62 -11.02
CA ALA A 99 16.67 6.57 -10.27
C ALA A 99 18.09 6.56 -10.83
N GLN A 100 18.49 7.67 -11.44
CA GLN A 100 19.84 7.91 -11.96
C GLN A 100 20.71 8.42 -10.82
N ILE A 101 21.34 7.50 -10.08
CA ILE A 101 22.17 7.83 -8.92
C ILE A 101 23.56 8.23 -9.40
N GLU A 102 24.01 9.44 -9.05
CA GLU A 102 25.37 9.90 -9.32
C GLU A 102 26.40 9.09 -8.52
N GLY A 103 27.45 8.63 -9.18
CA GLY A 103 28.48 7.75 -8.63
C GLY A 103 29.56 8.47 -7.85
N ASN A 104 29.64 9.80 -7.91
CA ASN A 104 30.49 10.58 -7.01
C ASN A 104 29.74 10.84 -5.70
N SER A 105 30.34 10.60 -4.53
CA SER A 105 29.67 10.91 -3.26
C SER A 105 29.22 12.38 -3.20
N GLY A 106 27.99 12.62 -2.73
CA GLY A 106 27.42 13.95 -2.59
C GLY A 106 28.07 14.76 -1.46
N SER A 107 28.84 14.10 -0.59
CA SER A 107 29.60 14.70 0.49
C SER A 107 31.06 14.25 0.50
N VAL A 108 31.91 15.14 1.03
CA VAL A 108 33.32 14.85 1.36
C VAL A 108 33.37 13.81 2.49
N TRP A 109 34.36 12.92 2.45
CA TRP A 109 34.51 11.88 3.45
C TRP A 109 35.03 12.45 4.79
N GLY A 110 34.12 12.60 5.76
CA GLY A 110 34.37 13.26 7.05
C GLY A 110 35.00 12.39 8.14
N ILE A 111 35.70 11.30 7.80
CA ILE A 111 36.28 10.40 8.80
C ILE A 111 37.38 11.08 9.61
N SER A 112 37.44 10.79 10.91
CA SER A 112 38.55 11.27 11.74
C SER A 112 39.87 10.52 11.39
N PRO A 113 41.04 11.19 11.41
CA PRO A 113 42.32 10.52 11.19
C PRO A 113 42.57 9.26 12.04
N PRO A 114 42.24 9.21 13.35
CA PRO A 114 42.40 7.97 14.12
C PRO A 114 41.43 6.88 13.68
N SER A 115 40.18 7.20 13.34
CA SER A 115 39.21 6.22 12.83
C SER A 115 39.63 5.67 11.47
N ARG A 116 40.21 6.50 10.59
CA ARG A 116 40.76 6.06 9.30
C ARG A 116 41.89 5.07 9.48
N GLU A 117 42.83 5.38 10.37
CA GLU A 117 43.97 4.51 10.65
C GLU A 117 43.52 3.19 11.30
N GLN A 118 42.52 3.25 12.18
CA GLN A 118 41.89 2.05 12.74
C GLN A 118 41.22 1.19 11.66
N MET A 119 40.43 1.81 10.77
CA MET A 119 39.79 1.14 9.64
C MET A 119 40.81 0.47 8.73
N ARG A 120 41.93 1.15 8.41
CA ARG A 120 43.03 0.58 7.62
C ARG A 120 43.65 -0.64 8.29
N ARG A 121 43.98 -0.54 9.58
CA ARG A 121 44.54 -1.68 10.35
C ARG A 121 43.57 -2.84 10.46
N GLU A 122 42.28 -2.56 10.62
CA GLU A 122 41.25 -3.58 10.65
C GLU A 122 41.15 -4.28 9.28
N LEU A 123 41.19 -3.53 8.18
CA LEU A 123 41.22 -4.12 6.84
C LEU A 123 42.47 -4.99 6.60
N GLU A 124 43.66 -4.58 7.04
CA GLU A 124 44.88 -5.37 6.82
C GLU A 124 45.05 -6.56 7.76
N ASN A 125 44.87 -6.34 9.06
CA ASN A 125 45.28 -7.27 10.12
C ASN A 125 44.12 -7.76 11.00
N GLY A 126 42.89 -7.34 10.72
CA GLY A 126 41.73 -7.74 11.51
C GLY A 126 41.41 -9.23 11.35
N SER A 127 41.17 -9.90 12.48
CA SER A 127 40.82 -11.32 12.53
C SER A 127 39.32 -11.60 12.35
N SER A 128 38.47 -10.58 12.44
CA SER A 128 37.02 -10.69 12.20
C SER A 128 36.66 -10.22 10.80
N ALA A 129 35.54 -10.74 10.28
CA ALA A 129 34.93 -10.23 9.06
C ALA A 129 34.44 -8.78 9.28
N ILE A 130 34.58 -7.95 8.24
CA ILE A 130 34.09 -6.57 8.26
C ILE A 130 32.88 -6.46 7.32
N THR A 131 31.75 -6.05 7.86
CA THR A 131 30.50 -5.97 7.10
C THR A 131 30.48 -4.72 6.23
N LEU A 132 30.31 -4.91 4.94
CA LEU A 132 30.06 -3.87 3.97
C LEU A 132 28.54 -3.77 3.75
N ARG A 133 27.99 -2.57 3.88
CA ARG A 133 26.55 -2.33 3.88
C ARG A 133 26.17 -1.31 2.80
N PHE A 134 25.30 -1.72 1.89
CA PHE A 134 24.64 -0.84 0.93
C PHE A 134 23.18 -0.66 1.36
N THR A 135 22.73 0.58 1.56
CA THR A 135 21.34 0.86 1.94
C THR A 135 20.69 1.72 0.88
N TRP A 136 19.38 1.56 0.70
CA TRP A 136 18.55 2.45 -0.11
C TRP A 136 17.35 2.87 0.73
N ASP A 137 16.98 4.15 0.62
CA ASP A 137 15.82 4.74 1.25
C ASP A 137 15.06 5.55 0.20
N PHE A 138 13.76 5.28 0.12
CA PHE A 138 12.85 5.97 -0.79
C PHE A 138 11.89 6.80 0.03
N GLN A 139 11.93 8.12 -0.18
CA GLN A 139 10.99 9.05 0.41
C GLN A 139 9.84 9.29 -0.57
N ARG A 140 8.59 9.27 -0.09
CA ARG A 140 7.38 9.48 -0.89
C ARG A 140 6.57 10.66 -0.41
N ASP A 141 5.76 11.21 -1.33
CA ASP A 141 4.83 12.28 -0.99
C ASP A 141 3.53 11.72 -0.42
N LEU A 142 3.33 11.89 0.90
CA LEU A 142 2.11 11.47 1.59
C LEU A 142 0.86 12.26 1.13
N ALA A 143 1.02 13.43 0.51
CA ALA A 143 -0.11 14.19 -0.01
C ALA A 143 -0.80 13.49 -1.19
N LYS A 144 -0.09 12.63 -1.92
CA LYS A 144 -0.64 11.80 -3.01
C LYS A 144 -1.34 10.53 -2.52
N GLY A 145 -1.15 10.17 -1.25
CA GLY A 145 -1.72 8.97 -0.62
C GLY A 145 -0.65 8.03 -0.06
N GLY A 146 -1.10 7.05 0.71
CA GLY A 146 -0.24 6.16 1.50
C GLY A 146 -0.08 6.60 2.95
N THR A 147 0.47 5.71 3.78
CA THR A 147 0.67 5.94 5.23
C THR A 147 2.13 5.95 5.64
N VAL A 148 3.03 5.49 4.76
CA VAL A 148 4.45 5.33 5.01
C VAL A 148 5.21 6.28 4.08
N GLU A 149 5.98 7.19 4.67
CA GLU A 149 6.78 8.18 3.94
C GLU A 149 8.09 7.58 3.45
N HIS A 150 8.80 6.88 4.34
CA HIS A 150 10.09 6.27 4.07
C HIS A 150 9.96 4.76 3.96
N THR A 151 10.43 4.20 2.84
CA THR A 151 10.63 2.77 2.68
C THR A 151 12.09 2.49 2.37
N SER A 152 12.72 1.64 3.17
CA SER A 152 14.14 1.35 3.06
C SER A 152 14.42 -0.12 3.25
N GLU A 153 15.58 -0.53 2.77
CA GLU A 153 16.19 -1.82 3.07
C GLU A 153 17.70 -1.72 2.90
N LYS A 154 18.42 -2.78 3.29
CA LYS A 154 19.86 -2.88 3.15
C LYS A 154 20.28 -4.21 2.54
N HIS A 155 21.37 -4.17 1.80
CA HIS A 155 22.18 -5.34 1.46
C HIS A 155 23.49 -5.31 2.26
N THR A 156 23.91 -6.45 2.77
CA THR A 156 25.14 -6.59 3.55
C THR A 156 26.00 -7.71 2.98
N LYS A 157 27.30 -7.46 2.87
CA LYS A 157 28.30 -8.43 2.45
C LYS A 157 29.47 -8.42 3.43
N ASP A 158 29.80 -9.58 3.99
CA ASP A 158 30.91 -9.70 4.91
C ASP A 158 32.23 -9.92 4.15
N LEU A 159 33.23 -9.09 4.45
CA LEU A 159 34.57 -9.21 3.88
C LEU A 159 35.45 -10.02 4.83
N GLU A 160 35.67 -11.28 4.48
CA GLU A 160 36.49 -12.21 5.26
C GLU A 160 37.94 -11.75 5.42
N PRO A 161 38.62 -12.10 6.53
CA PRO A 161 40.04 -11.84 6.73
C PRO A 161 40.89 -12.41 5.59
N GLY A 162 41.81 -11.61 5.07
CA GLY A 162 42.71 -12.01 3.97
C GLY A 162 42.08 -12.01 2.57
N SER A 163 40.83 -11.57 2.41
CA SER A 163 40.23 -11.39 1.08
C SER A 163 40.93 -10.28 0.28
N GLU A 164 41.05 -10.47 -1.04
CA GLU A 164 41.71 -9.50 -1.92
C GLU A 164 41.04 -8.13 -1.87
N VAL A 165 39.70 -8.08 -1.83
CA VAL A 165 38.92 -6.83 -1.74
C VAL A 165 39.31 -6.04 -0.49
N ARG A 166 39.48 -6.72 0.65
CA ARG A 166 39.82 -6.10 1.93
C ARG A 166 41.21 -5.47 1.89
N LEU A 167 42.19 -6.19 1.35
CA LEU A 167 43.56 -5.69 1.16
C LEU A 167 43.59 -4.50 0.21
N GLN A 168 42.91 -4.61 -0.94
CA GLN A 168 42.89 -3.53 -1.92
C GLN A 168 42.17 -2.27 -1.40
N LEU A 169 41.12 -2.41 -0.57
CA LEU A 169 40.49 -1.27 0.12
C LEU A 169 41.46 -0.61 1.12
N ALA A 170 42.26 -1.39 1.84
CA ALA A 170 43.32 -0.85 2.70
C ALA A 170 44.39 -0.09 1.90
N GLU A 171 44.84 -0.63 0.78
CA GLU A 171 45.78 0.05 -0.13
C GLU A 171 45.21 1.36 -0.70
N LEU A 172 43.91 1.40 -0.99
CA LEU A 172 43.22 2.64 -1.36
C LEU A 172 43.24 3.68 -0.23
N LEU A 173 43.10 3.27 1.04
CA LEU A 173 43.16 4.16 2.20
C LEU A 173 44.58 4.67 2.47
N GLU A 174 45.60 3.85 2.23
CA GLU A 174 47.00 4.24 2.33
C GLU A 174 47.38 5.20 1.18
N GLY A 175 46.84 4.97 0.00
CA GLY A 175 47.14 5.73 -1.22
C GLY A 175 48.27 5.11 -2.04
N THR A 176 48.64 3.87 -1.75
CA THR A 176 49.58 3.06 -2.53
C THR A 176 48.95 2.55 -3.82
N ARG A 177 47.62 2.34 -3.82
CA ARG A 177 46.83 1.95 -4.98
C ARG A 177 46.02 3.11 -5.54
N VAL A 178 46.03 3.24 -6.88
CA VAL A 178 45.19 4.20 -7.62
C VAL A 178 44.07 3.49 -8.39
N SER A 179 44.21 2.21 -8.71
CA SER A 179 43.18 1.46 -9.44
C SER A 179 41.93 1.21 -8.57
N PRO A 180 40.72 1.27 -9.15
CA PRO A 180 39.48 0.94 -8.44
C PRO A 180 39.50 -0.49 -7.90
N VAL A 181 38.72 -0.74 -6.84
CA VAL A 181 38.52 -2.05 -6.23
C VAL A 181 37.16 -2.59 -6.66
N SER A 182 37.14 -3.80 -7.22
CA SER A 182 35.89 -4.46 -7.62
C SER A 182 35.28 -5.19 -6.44
N VAL A 183 34.03 -4.84 -6.13
CA VAL A 183 33.19 -5.51 -5.13
C VAL A 183 32.05 -6.19 -5.87
N SER A 184 32.08 -7.51 -5.91
CA SER A 184 31.03 -8.28 -6.57
C SER A 184 29.71 -8.26 -5.82
N HIS A 185 28.59 -8.43 -6.54
CA HIS A 185 27.28 -8.74 -5.94
C HIS A 185 26.80 -7.71 -4.88
N LEU A 186 26.97 -6.42 -5.17
CA LEU A 186 26.69 -5.36 -4.21
C LEU A 186 25.45 -4.54 -4.55
N PHE A 187 25.20 -4.26 -5.84
CA PHE A 187 24.16 -3.32 -6.24
C PHE A 187 22.93 -4.05 -6.81
N PRO A 188 21.80 -4.11 -6.08
CA PRO A 188 20.55 -4.61 -6.61
C PRO A 188 19.93 -3.60 -7.58
N LYS A 189 19.82 -3.97 -8.87
CA LYS A 189 19.26 -3.09 -9.91
C LYS A 189 17.74 -2.94 -9.79
N TYR A 190 17.02 -4.01 -9.43
CA TYR A 190 15.55 -4.07 -9.47
C TYR A 190 14.98 -4.15 -8.07
N ILE A 191 14.32 -3.08 -7.61
CA ILE A 191 13.78 -2.98 -6.25
C ILE A 191 12.28 -2.72 -6.28
N ARG A 192 11.53 -3.38 -5.40
CA ARG A 192 10.12 -3.07 -5.19
C ARG A 192 10.00 -2.06 -4.04
N ALA A 193 9.28 -0.99 -4.28
CA ALA A 193 8.88 -0.04 -3.27
C ALA A 193 7.39 -0.27 -2.93
N PRO A 194 7.08 -1.09 -1.90
CA PRO A 194 5.70 -1.37 -1.51
C PRO A 194 5.11 -0.22 -0.68
N ASN A 195 3.85 -0.34 -0.28
CA ASN A 195 3.19 0.61 0.63
C ASN A 195 3.66 0.48 2.09
N GLY A 196 4.45 -0.54 2.41
CA GLY A 196 5.05 -0.78 3.72
C GLY A 196 6.45 -0.14 3.87
N PRO A 197 7.09 -0.29 5.03
CA PRO A 197 8.41 0.29 5.28
C PRO A 197 9.57 -0.46 4.61
N GLU A 198 9.40 -1.71 4.20
CA GLU A 198 10.50 -2.55 3.70
C GLU A 198 10.58 -2.59 2.17
N ALA A 199 11.65 -2.03 1.61
CA ALA A 199 11.87 -1.96 0.15
C ALA A 199 12.76 -3.11 -0.36
N ASN A 200 12.17 -4.30 -0.52
CA ASN A 200 12.95 -5.49 -0.89
C ASN A 200 13.33 -5.55 -2.39
N PRO A 201 14.51 -6.11 -2.74
CA PRO A 201 14.87 -6.43 -4.11
C PRO A 201 13.89 -7.44 -4.73
N VAL A 202 13.67 -7.34 -6.05
CA VAL A 202 12.67 -8.17 -6.74
C VAL A 202 13.24 -9.56 -7.03
N LYS A 203 12.91 -10.52 -6.16
CA LYS A 203 13.34 -11.93 -6.30
C LYS A 203 12.97 -12.56 -7.65
N GLN A 204 11.86 -12.14 -8.26
CA GLN A 204 11.42 -12.66 -9.56
C GLN A 204 12.32 -12.22 -10.72
N LEU A 205 12.96 -11.05 -10.61
CA LEU A 205 13.92 -10.51 -11.59
C LEU A 205 15.37 -10.85 -11.22
N GLN A 206 15.60 -11.22 -9.96
CA GLN A 206 16.91 -11.54 -9.39
C GLN A 206 16.78 -12.86 -8.60
N PRO A 207 16.62 -14.01 -9.29
CA PRO A 207 16.26 -15.29 -8.67
C PRO A 207 17.35 -15.84 -7.76
N ASP A 208 18.61 -15.58 -8.08
CA ASP A 208 19.77 -16.01 -7.28
C ASP A 208 20.12 -14.99 -6.17
N GLU A 209 19.17 -14.09 -5.86
CA GLU A 209 19.26 -13.04 -4.85
C GLU A 209 20.58 -12.26 -4.93
N GLU A 210 21.50 -12.48 -3.98
CA GLU A 210 22.78 -11.79 -3.91
C GLU A 210 23.64 -12.03 -5.17
N GLU A 211 23.68 -13.24 -5.72
CA GLU A 211 24.49 -13.55 -6.90
C GLU A 211 23.99 -12.81 -8.17
N SER A 212 22.71 -12.44 -8.19
CA SER A 212 22.11 -11.63 -9.26
C SER A 212 22.38 -10.13 -9.11
N TYR A 213 22.99 -9.68 -8.02
CA TYR A 213 23.35 -8.27 -7.84
C TYR A 213 24.57 -7.91 -8.68
N LEU A 214 24.61 -6.65 -9.09
CA LEU A 214 25.64 -6.16 -10.00
C LEU A 214 26.93 -5.85 -9.24
N ASN A 215 28.05 -6.06 -9.94
CA ASN A 215 29.38 -5.73 -9.45
C ASN A 215 29.64 -4.23 -9.56
N VAL A 216 30.36 -3.73 -8.58
CA VAL A 216 30.61 -2.31 -8.41
C VAL A 216 32.08 -2.07 -8.15
N THR A 217 32.64 -1.06 -8.78
CA THR A 217 33.99 -0.59 -8.54
C THR A 217 33.97 0.61 -7.60
N VAL A 218 34.85 0.58 -6.60
CA VAL A 218 34.98 1.62 -5.58
C VAL A 218 36.35 2.25 -5.70
N HIS A 219 36.41 3.58 -5.66
CA HIS A 219 37.63 4.36 -5.78
C HIS A 219 37.63 5.53 -4.80
N LEU A 220 38.80 5.83 -4.21
CA LEU A 220 38.98 6.98 -3.33
C LEU A 220 39.68 8.09 -4.11
N ASN A 221 38.96 9.18 -4.36
CA ASN A 221 39.52 10.34 -5.03
C ASN A 221 40.12 11.31 -4.00
N ARG A 222 41.28 11.89 -4.31
CA ARG A 222 42.00 12.80 -3.39
C ARG A 222 42.43 14.05 -4.14
N GLN A 223 42.02 15.21 -3.65
CA GLN A 223 42.39 16.50 -4.22
C GLN A 223 43.19 17.33 -3.20
N ARG A 224 44.33 17.90 -3.64
CA ARG A 224 45.14 18.79 -2.81
C ARG A 224 44.49 20.17 -2.70
N ILE A 225 44.45 20.72 -1.49
CA ILE A 225 43.79 22.01 -1.20
C ILE A 225 44.79 23.19 -1.25
N SER A 226 46.10 22.94 -1.18
CA SER A 226 47.12 24.00 -1.17
C SER A 226 48.44 23.55 -1.80
N ASP A 227 49.03 24.40 -2.65
CA ASP A 227 50.39 24.30 -3.21
C ASP A 227 51.45 25.04 -2.35
N GLY A 228 51.12 25.37 -1.09
CA GLY A 228 52.02 26.04 -0.14
C GLY A 228 52.73 25.06 0.82
N ASN A 229 53.99 25.37 1.14
CA ASN A 229 55.01 24.56 1.82
C ASN A 229 54.75 24.15 3.30
N SER A 230 53.50 23.87 3.68
CA SER A 230 53.13 23.50 5.05
C SER A 230 51.88 22.61 5.06
N SER A 231 52.08 21.33 5.37
CA SER A 231 51.08 20.24 5.47
C SER A 231 50.09 20.14 4.29
N SER A 232 50.32 19.18 3.40
CA SER A 232 49.37 18.84 2.33
C SER A 232 48.05 18.35 2.92
N SER A 233 47.06 19.24 3.03
CA SER A 233 45.68 18.85 3.32
C SER A 233 45.03 18.36 2.01
N PHE A 234 44.48 17.16 2.08
CA PHE A 234 43.72 16.55 0.99
C PHE A 234 42.23 16.62 1.34
N VAL A 235 41.39 16.97 0.37
CA VAL A 235 39.97 16.63 0.40
C VAL A 235 39.82 15.28 -0.27
N GLU A 236 39.10 14.37 0.38
CA GLU A 236 38.87 13.03 -0.13
C GLU A 236 37.38 12.73 -0.23
N TRP A 237 36.98 12.03 -1.28
CA TRP A 237 35.61 11.53 -1.45
C TRP A 237 35.62 10.21 -2.20
N TRP A 238 34.62 9.38 -1.94
CA TRP A 238 34.49 8.09 -2.60
C TRP A 238 33.69 8.21 -3.89
N VAL A 239 34.07 7.38 -4.85
CA VAL A 239 33.42 7.23 -6.14
C VAL A 239 33.07 5.77 -6.34
N ILE A 240 31.83 5.52 -6.72
CA ILE A 240 31.26 4.22 -6.97
C ILE A 240 30.83 4.17 -8.44
N LYS A 241 31.19 3.10 -9.16
CA LYS A 241 30.82 2.91 -10.57
C LYS A 241 30.46 1.46 -10.86
N MET A 242 29.54 1.23 -11.78
CA MET A 242 29.23 -0.11 -12.27
C MET A 242 30.44 -0.71 -13.00
N GLU A 243 30.81 -1.96 -12.71
CA GLU A 243 31.98 -2.61 -13.32
C GLU A 243 31.83 -2.78 -14.84
N ASN A 244 30.64 -3.18 -15.31
CA ASN A 244 30.34 -3.45 -16.72
C ASN A 244 29.61 -2.29 -17.42
N CYS A 245 29.96 -1.04 -17.09
CA CYS A 245 29.35 0.11 -17.74
C CYS A 245 29.77 0.26 -19.21
N LYS A 246 28.79 0.50 -20.10
CA LYS A 246 29.01 0.81 -21.52
C LYS A 246 28.81 2.29 -21.87
N GLN A 247 27.85 2.95 -21.22
CA GLN A 247 27.49 4.37 -21.41
C GLN A 247 27.23 4.99 -20.04
N GLU A 248 27.69 6.24 -19.84
CA GLU A 248 27.50 7.03 -18.61
C GLU A 248 27.91 6.32 -17.31
N CYS A 249 29.20 5.96 -17.21
CA CYS A 249 29.72 5.17 -16.07
C CYS A 249 29.78 5.89 -14.73
N ASN A 250 29.36 7.15 -14.70
CA ASN A 250 29.21 7.89 -13.46
C ASN A 250 27.80 7.75 -12.90
N ILE A 251 26.88 7.07 -13.59
CA ILE A 251 25.49 6.92 -13.13
C ILE A 251 25.23 5.44 -12.80
N LEU A 252 24.57 5.21 -11.66
CA LEU A 252 24.09 3.91 -11.22
C LEU A 252 22.56 3.88 -11.39
N PRO A 253 22.04 3.32 -12.49
CA PRO A 253 20.59 3.26 -12.71
C PRO A 253 19.96 2.21 -11.81
N MET A 254 19.07 2.64 -10.93
CA MET A 254 18.24 1.77 -10.08
C MET A 254 16.80 1.78 -10.59
N VAL A 255 16.26 0.62 -10.94
CA VAL A 255 14.88 0.46 -11.41
C VAL A 255 13.98 0.13 -10.23
N ILE A 256 12.99 0.98 -9.99
CA ILE A 256 12.11 0.92 -8.82
C ILE A 256 10.67 0.69 -9.28
N PHE A 257 10.07 -0.42 -8.82
CA PHE A 257 8.66 -0.76 -9.05
C PHE A 257 7.82 -0.22 -7.89
N ASN A 258 6.93 0.73 -8.17
CA ASN A 258 6.11 1.36 -7.14
C ASN A 258 4.74 0.71 -7.07
N ASP A 259 4.37 0.22 -5.89
CA ASP A 259 2.98 -0.16 -5.63
C ASP A 259 2.09 1.09 -5.60
N LYS A 260 0.90 0.99 -6.20
CA LYS A 260 -0.08 2.07 -6.14
C LYS A 260 -0.59 2.25 -4.71
N VAL A 261 -0.81 3.51 -4.34
CA VAL A 261 -1.38 3.89 -3.05
C VAL A 261 -2.87 4.20 -3.21
N SER A 262 -3.64 3.99 -2.14
CA SER A 262 -5.01 4.52 -2.09
C SER A 262 -4.95 6.05 -1.90
N PRO A 263 -5.74 6.84 -2.64
CA PRO A 263 -5.76 8.28 -2.51
C PRO A 263 -6.19 8.71 -1.10
N PRO A 264 -5.79 9.91 -0.64
CA PRO A 264 -6.07 10.37 0.72
C PRO A 264 -7.57 10.39 1.07
N SER A 265 -8.43 10.66 0.08
CA SER A 265 -9.89 10.65 0.24
C SER A 265 -10.46 9.27 0.63
N LEU A 266 -9.76 8.20 0.25
CA LEU A 266 -10.09 6.82 0.60
C LEU A 266 -9.28 6.28 1.79
N GLY A 267 -8.40 7.09 2.40
CA GLY A 267 -7.59 6.70 3.56
C GLY A 267 -8.41 6.29 4.77
N PHE A 268 -9.59 6.89 4.99
CA PHE A 268 -10.53 6.47 6.04
C PHE A 268 -11.03 5.03 5.87
N LEU A 269 -11.07 4.55 4.62
CA LEU A 269 -11.42 3.18 4.25
C LEU A 269 -10.17 2.27 4.20
N ALA A 270 -8.95 2.76 4.34
CA ALA A 270 -7.77 1.88 4.22
C ALA A 270 -7.55 0.96 5.44
N GLY A 271 -8.21 1.22 6.59
CA GLY A 271 -8.06 0.45 7.85
C GLY A 271 -9.36 -0.07 8.45
N TYR A 272 -9.52 0.04 9.77
CA TYR A 272 -10.69 -0.42 10.55
C TYR A 272 -12.01 0.28 10.20
N GLY A 273 -11.97 1.42 9.48
CA GLY A 273 -13.16 2.14 9.04
C GLY A 273 -14.09 1.32 8.16
N ILE A 274 -13.55 0.42 7.33
CA ILE A 274 -14.37 -0.52 6.52
C ILE A 274 -15.14 -1.47 7.41
N MET A 275 -14.46 -2.08 8.40
CA MET A 275 -15.09 -3.04 9.29
C MET A 275 -16.19 -2.36 10.11
N GLY A 276 -15.96 -1.12 10.54
CA GLY A 276 -16.99 -0.31 11.20
C GLY A 276 -18.20 -0.02 10.30
N LEU A 277 -17.97 0.41 9.05
CA LEU A 277 -19.02 0.66 8.07
C LEU A 277 -19.83 -0.61 7.75
N TYR A 278 -19.13 -1.72 7.54
CA TYR A 278 -19.74 -3.03 7.29
C TYR A 278 -20.63 -3.47 8.44
N VAL A 279 -20.08 -3.48 9.67
CA VAL A 279 -20.84 -3.84 10.87
C VAL A 279 -22.04 -2.92 11.06
N SER A 280 -21.88 -1.61 10.83
CA SER A 280 -22.98 -0.65 10.92
C SER A 280 -24.12 -0.97 9.95
N ILE A 281 -23.82 -1.16 8.66
CA ILE A 281 -24.83 -1.48 7.63
C ILE A 281 -25.51 -2.81 7.94
N VAL A 282 -24.75 -3.84 8.29
CA VAL A 282 -25.29 -5.18 8.62
C VAL A 282 -26.19 -5.11 9.85
N LEU A 283 -25.82 -4.35 10.89
CA LEU A 283 -26.66 -4.17 12.09
C LEU A 283 -27.95 -3.41 11.79
N VAL A 284 -27.89 -2.34 10.99
CA VAL A 284 -29.08 -1.56 10.60
C VAL A 284 -30.05 -2.44 9.81
N ILE A 285 -29.56 -3.18 8.83
CA ILE A 285 -30.42 -4.07 8.04
C ILE A 285 -30.90 -5.25 8.89
N GLY A 286 -30.05 -5.82 9.75
CA GLY A 286 -30.44 -6.86 10.68
C GLY A 286 -31.56 -6.41 11.62
N LYS A 287 -31.51 -5.17 12.11
CA LYS A 287 -32.59 -4.56 12.90
C LYS A 287 -33.87 -4.39 12.08
N PHE A 288 -33.76 -3.92 10.85
CA PHE A 288 -34.90 -3.76 9.95
C PHE A 288 -35.59 -5.10 9.67
N VAL A 289 -34.83 -6.12 9.27
CA VAL A 289 -35.32 -7.48 9.03
C VAL A 289 -35.96 -8.07 10.30
N ARG A 290 -35.33 -7.88 11.46
CA ARG A 290 -35.91 -8.32 12.75
C ARG A 290 -37.26 -7.67 13.03
N GLY A 291 -37.46 -6.40 12.68
CA GLY A 291 -38.73 -5.68 12.82
C GLY A 291 -39.88 -6.40 12.13
N PHE A 292 -39.69 -6.81 10.85
CA PHE A 292 -40.71 -7.52 10.09
C PHE A 292 -41.18 -8.82 10.72
N PHE A 293 -40.30 -9.56 11.41
CA PHE A 293 -40.66 -10.84 12.02
C PHE A 293 -41.09 -10.72 13.47
N SER A 294 -40.60 -9.71 14.20
CA SER A 294 -40.84 -9.58 15.64
C SER A 294 -42.14 -8.87 15.98
N GLU A 295 -42.67 -8.02 15.10
CA GLU A 295 -43.86 -7.21 15.39
C GLU A 295 -45.19 -7.85 14.93
N ILE A 296 -45.11 -8.96 14.17
CA ILE A 296 -46.30 -9.64 13.62
C ILE A 296 -47.28 -10.04 14.75
N SER A 297 -46.78 -10.54 15.89
CA SER A 297 -47.66 -11.00 16.98
C SER A 297 -48.57 -9.92 17.55
N HIS A 298 -48.13 -8.65 17.52
CA HIS A 298 -48.92 -7.53 18.00
C HIS A 298 -49.99 -7.09 16.99
N SER A 299 -49.74 -7.28 15.70
CA SER A 299 -50.69 -6.91 14.63
C SER A 299 -51.76 -7.97 14.37
N ILE A 300 -51.57 -9.24 14.81
CA ILE A 300 -52.53 -10.34 14.60
C ILE A 300 -53.96 -9.93 14.96
N MET A 301 -54.16 -9.26 16.09
CA MET A 301 -55.50 -8.87 16.55
C MET A 301 -56.24 -7.88 15.64
N PHE A 302 -55.52 -7.22 14.73
CA PHE A 302 -56.05 -6.23 13.79
C PHE A 302 -56.02 -6.69 12.33
N GLU A 303 -55.08 -7.56 11.96
CA GLU A 303 -54.90 -8.02 10.58
C GLU A 303 -55.63 -9.33 10.28
N GLU A 304 -55.69 -10.26 11.24
CA GLU A 304 -56.28 -11.59 11.07
C GLU A 304 -57.77 -11.59 11.45
N LEU A 305 -58.59 -10.89 10.64
CA LEU A 305 -60.04 -10.78 10.82
C LEU A 305 -60.79 -11.53 9.70
N PRO A 306 -61.72 -12.46 10.02
CA PRO A 306 -62.35 -13.32 9.01
C PRO A 306 -63.29 -12.58 8.04
N CYS A 307 -64.13 -11.67 8.54
CA CYS A 307 -65.01 -10.84 7.70
C CYS A 307 -65.04 -9.39 8.22
N VAL A 308 -64.62 -8.43 7.38
CA VAL A 308 -64.49 -7.01 7.76
C VAL A 308 -65.64 -6.13 7.28
N ASP A 309 -66.69 -6.69 6.67
CA ASP A 309 -67.76 -5.93 6.00
C ASP A 309 -68.49 -4.95 6.91
N LYS A 310 -68.72 -5.32 8.19
CA LYS A 310 -69.39 -4.43 9.15
C LYS A 310 -68.52 -3.23 9.53
N ILE A 311 -67.20 -3.45 9.63
CA ILE A 311 -66.23 -2.39 9.91
C ILE A 311 -66.10 -1.49 8.68
N LEU A 312 -66.01 -2.08 7.48
CA LEU A 312 -65.98 -1.35 6.23
C LEU A 312 -67.24 -0.49 6.06
N LYS A 313 -68.43 -1.03 6.34
CA LYS A 313 -69.69 -0.29 6.31
C LYS A 313 -69.71 0.85 7.31
N LEU A 314 -69.23 0.64 8.55
CA LEU A 314 -69.12 1.73 9.53
C LEU A 314 -68.20 2.85 9.02
N CYS A 315 -67.06 2.52 8.42
CA CYS A 315 -66.16 3.51 7.82
C CYS A 315 -66.82 4.26 6.65
N GLN A 316 -67.61 3.57 5.83
CA GLN A 316 -68.38 4.18 4.73
C GLN A 316 -69.51 5.07 5.26
N ASP A 317 -70.21 4.67 6.31
CA ASP A 317 -71.27 5.47 6.94
C ASP A 317 -70.67 6.76 7.53
N ILE A 318 -69.52 6.68 8.21
CA ILE A 318 -68.77 7.86 8.68
C ILE A 318 -68.43 8.80 7.51
N TYR A 319 -67.96 8.24 6.39
CA TYR A 319 -67.63 9.02 5.20
C TYR A 319 -68.85 9.75 4.62
N VAL A 320 -69.98 9.06 4.48
CA VAL A 320 -71.24 9.63 3.95
C VAL A 320 -71.80 10.72 4.87
N VAL A 321 -71.75 10.52 6.19
CA VAL A 321 -72.24 11.49 7.18
C VAL A 321 -71.36 12.74 7.18
N ARG A 322 -70.05 12.59 7.02
CA ARG A 322 -69.12 13.71 6.82
C ARG A 322 -69.42 14.51 5.56
N GLU A 323 -69.74 13.86 4.43
CA GLU A 323 -70.12 14.56 3.19
C GLU A 323 -71.43 15.36 3.33
N ARG A 324 -72.34 14.89 4.19
CA ARG A 324 -73.62 15.56 4.46
C ARG A 324 -73.50 16.70 5.49
N GLY A 325 -72.38 16.82 6.18
CA GLY A 325 -72.14 17.85 7.20
C GLY A 325 -72.87 17.60 8.53
N GLU A 326 -73.33 16.36 8.78
CA GLU A 326 -74.01 15.97 10.02
C GLU A 326 -72.97 15.59 11.11
N LEU A 327 -72.31 16.60 11.68
CA LEU A 327 -71.16 16.42 12.57
C LEU A 327 -71.46 15.67 13.88
N GLU A 328 -72.66 15.83 14.43
CA GLU A 328 -73.07 15.12 15.66
C GLU A 328 -73.13 13.60 15.43
N LEU A 329 -73.70 13.18 14.29
CA LEU A 329 -73.79 11.77 13.91
C LEU A 329 -72.40 11.21 13.53
N GLU A 330 -71.53 12.03 12.96
CA GLU A 330 -70.13 11.66 12.69
C GLU A 330 -69.39 11.33 13.99
N GLU A 331 -69.54 12.16 15.02
CA GLU A 331 -68.92 11.96 16.32
C GLU A 331 -69.39 10.65 16.98
N GLU A 332 -70.70 10.36 16.94
CA GLU A 332 -71.27 9.12 17.47
C GLU A 332 -70.73 7.88 16.75
N LEU A 333 -70.69 7.90 15.41
CA LEU A 333 -70.17 6.77 14.62
C LEU A 333 -68.66 6.58 14.80
N TYR A 334 -67.90 7.67 14.96
CA TYR A 334 -66.47 7.61 15.23
C TYR A 334 -66.16 7.10 16.65
N ALA A 335 -66.95 7.51 17.66
CA ALA A 335 -66.84 6.98 19.01
C ALA A 335 -67.09 5.45 19.04
N LYS A 336 -68.05 4.98 18.24
CA LYS A 336 -68.30 3.55 18.04
C LYS A 336 -67.11 2.81 17.40
N LEU A 337 -66.43 3.43 16.42
CA LEU A 337 -65.23 2.88 15.81
C LEU A 337 -64.07 2.78 16.82
N ILE A 338 -63.82 3.83 17.61
CA ILE A 338 -62.80 3.80 18.67
C ILE A 338 -63.11 2.71 19.70
N PHE A 339 -64.36 2.61 20.14
CA PHE A 339 -64.78 1.58 21.10
C PHE A 339 -64.47 0.17 20.59
N LEU A 340 -64.74 -0.08 19.30
CA LEU A 340 -64.41 -1.35 18.66
C LEU A 340 -62.92 -1.66 18.72
N TYR A 341 -62.05 -0.71 18.36
CA TYR A 341 -60.59 -0.89 18.39
C TYR A 341 -60.01 -0.97 19.82
N ARG A 342 -60.74 -0.53 20.85
CA ARG A 342 -60.34 -0.67 22.26
C ARG A 342 -60.69 -2.03 22.87
N SER A 343 -61.61 -2.80 22.26
CA SER A 343 -62.11 -4.08 22.80
C SER A 343 -61.92 -5.22 21.79
N PRO A 344 -60.86 -6.03 21.91
CA PRO A 344 -60.62 -7.15 20.98
C PRO A 344 -61.75 -8.18 21.02
N GLU A 345 -62.39 -8.38 22.17
CA GLU A 345 -63.56 -9.27 22.29
C GLU A 345 -64.75 -8.78 21.45
N THR A 346 -64.98 -7.47 21.41
CA THR A 346 -66.05 -6.88 20.59
C THR A 346 -65.68 -6.94 19.11
N MET A 347 -64.41 -6.71 18.77
CA MET A 347 -63.88 -6.83 17.41
C MET A 347 -64.08 -8.23 16.84
N ILE A 348 -63.78 -9.28 17.61
CA ILE A 348 -64.02 -10.68 17.21
C ILE A 348 -65.52 -10.91 16.97
N LYS A 349 -66.39 -10.53 17.92
CA LYS A 349 -67.85 -10.68 17.76
C LYS A 349 -68.40 -9.97 16.52
N TRP A 350 -67.79 -8.86 16.12
CA TRP A 350 -68.21 -8.09 14.94
C TRP A 350 -67.72 -8.66 13.63
N THR A 351 -66.58 -9.35 13.63
CA THR A 351 -65.92 -9.87 12.42
C THR A 351 -66.19 -11.34 12.13
N VAL A 352 -67.03 -12.01 12.94
CA VAL A 352 -67.48 -13.39 12.68
C VAL A 352 -68.24 -13.47 11.35
N GLU A 353 -67.89 -14.49 10.57
CA GLU A 353 -68.59 -14.91 9.35
C GLU A 353 -70.02 -15.34 9.72
N LYS A 354 -71.02 -14.76 9.06
CA LYS A 354 -72.39 -15.26 9.19
C LYS A 354 -72.53 -16.40 8.20
N ASP A 355 -72.71 -17.63 8.70
CA ASP A 355 -73.13 -18.79 7.89
C ASP A 355 -74.38 -18.48 7.05
#